data_AF-A0A5M6IP18-F1
#
_entry.id   AF-A0A5M6IP18-F1
#
_cell.length_a   1.000
_cell.length_b   1.000
_cell.length_c   1.000
_cell.angle_alpha   90.00
_cell.angle_beta   90.00
_cell.angle_gamma   90.00
#
_symmetry.space_group_name_H-M   'P 1'
#
loop_
_entity.id
_entity.type
_entity.pdbx_description
1 polymer ?
#
loop_
_entity_poly.entity_id
_entity_poly.type
_entity_poly.pdbx_seq_one_letter_code
_entity_poly.pdbx_strand_id
1 'polypeptide(L)'
;MDSASIGTSGGLRSRLLAALSYLGILCFVPLLFSRDDEFVQFHARQGLVLWMWGVLAIFALSLPGIGRWFFSFSSMVIMLLSAIGLISVLLEKAWRLPFIYGLAARL
;
A
#
# COMPACT_ATOMS: atom_id res chain seq x y z
N MET A 1 3.99 20.54 11.01
CA MET A 1 3.02 20.20 9.94
C MET A 1 2.92 18.67 9.84
N ASP A 2 2.78 18.00 10.98
CA ASP A 2 1.55 17.84 11.77
C ASP A 2 0.67 16.79 11.09
N SER A 3 0.71 15.59 11.68
CA SER A 3 -0.15 14.45 11.41
C SER A 3 -1.60 14.89 11.42
N ALA A 4 -2.08 15.35 10.26
CA ALA A 4 -3.46 15.72 10.04
C ALA A 4 -4.31 14.47 10.26
N SER A 5 -5.03 14.46 11.37
CA SER A 5 -6.21 13.63 11.55
C SER A 5 -7.19 14.05 10.46
N ILE A 6 -7.18 13.35 9.32
CA ILE A 6 -8.18 13.53 8.27
C ILE A 6 -9.53 13.28 8.93
N GLY A 7 -10.42 14.27 8.80
CA GLY A 7 -11.69 14.37 9.51
C GLY A 7 -12.47 13.06 9.47
N THR A 8 -13.03 12.71 10.62
CA THR A 8 -13.87 11.55 10.88
C THR A 8 -15.02 11.45 9.87
N SER A 9 -14.84 10.63 8.84
CA SER A 9 -15.92 10.06 8.03
C SER A 9 -15.90 8.51 8.03
N GLY A 10 -14.91 7.90 8.71
CA GLY A 10 -14.56 6.50 8.54
C GLY A 10 -15.38 5.51 9.36
N GLY A 11 -16.51 5.05 8.81
CA GLY A 11 -17.16 3.83 9.30
C GLY A 11 -16.28 2.58 9.10
N LEU A 12 -16.68 1.45 9.69
CA LEU A 12 -16.02 0.14 9.53
C LEU A 12 -15.69 -0.18 8.05
N ARG A 13 -16.57 0.23 7.13
CA ARG A 13 -16.38 0.09 5.68
C ARG A 13 -15.08 0.74 5.17
N SER A 14 -14.81 2.00 5.52
CA SER A 14 -13.61 2.71 5.08
C SER A 14 -12.34 2.04 5.60
N ARG A 15 -12.35 1.57 6.85
CA ARG A 15 -11.23 0.84 7.44
C ARG A 15 -10.97 -0.50 6.73
N LEU A 16 -12.03 -1.24 6.42
CA LEU A 16 -11.90 -2.50 5.67
C LEU A 16 -11.35 -2.25 4.26
N LEU A 17 -11.89 -1.26 3.54
CA LEU A 17 -11.45 -0.92 2.19
C LEU A 17 -10.00 -0.39 2.17
N ALA A 18 -9.63 0.44 3.14
CA ALA A 18 -8.25 0.89 3.31
C ALA A 18 -7.31 -0.30 3.61
N ALA A 19 -7.70 -1.24 4.47
CA ALA A 19 -6.90 -2.41 4.79
C ALA A 19 -6.69 -3.33 3.57
N LEU A 20 -7.71 -3.52 2.72
CA LEU A 20 -7.62 -4.29 1.47
C LEU A 20 -6.50 -3.78 0.54
N SER A 21 -6.18 -2.49 0.62
CA SER A 21 -5.11 -1.88 -0.15
C SER A 21 -3.75 -2.54 0.05
N TYR A 22 -3.50 -3.14 1.22
CA TYR A 22 -2.20 -3.73 1.53
C TYR A 22 -2.15 -5.25 1.28
N LEU A 23 -3.24 -5.85 0.78
CA LEU A 23 -3.35 -7.28 0.47
C LEU A 23 -3.10 -7.56 -1.03
N GLY A 24 -2.06 -6.94 -1.58
CA GLY A 24 -1.61 -7.15 -2.95
C GLY A 24 -2.62 -6.66 -4.00
N ILE A 25 -3.11 -7.55 -4.87
CA ILE A 25 -3.99 -7.18 -5.99
C ILE A 25 -5.33 -6.60 -5.54
N LEU A 26 -5.73 -6.84 -4.28
CA LEU A 26 -6.97 -6.29 -3.74
C LEU A 26 -6.96 -4.77 -3.65
N CYS A 27 -5.80 -4.10 -3.78
CA CYS A 27 -5.70 -2.65 -3.85
C CYS A 27 -6.51 -2.00 -4.99
N PHE A 28 -6.81 -2.72 -6.06
CA PHE A 28 -7.66 -2.21 -7.14
C PHE A 28 -9.12 -2.00 -6.71
N VAL A 29 -9.62 -2.78 -5.73
CA VAL A 29 -11.00 -2.64 -5.25
C VAL A 29 -11.25 -1.26 -4.62
N PRO A 30 -10.52 -0.83 -3.56
CA PRO A 30 -10.70 0.51 -3.01
C PRO A 30 -10.36 1.61 -4.02
N LEU A 31 -9.34 1.40 -4.87
CA LEU A 31 -8.91 2.37 -5.87
C LEU A 31 -10.03 2.70 -6.88
N LEU A 32 -10.74 1.68 -7.36
CA LEU A 32 -11.79 1.85 -8.38
C LEU A 32 -13.15 2.24 -7.78
N PHE A 33 -13.48 1.72 -6.59
CA PHE A 33 -14.84 1.78 -6.04
C PHE A 33 -15.02 2.73 -4.86
N SER A 34 -13.96 3.39 -4.36
CA SER A 34 -14.03 4.30 -3.19
C SER A 34 -13.36 5.63 -3.47
N ARG A 35 -13.69 6.28 -4.59
CA ARG A 35 -13.03 7.51 -5.08
C ARG A 35 -13.36 8.76 -4.27
N ASP A 36 -14.46 8.71 -3.54
CA ASP A 36 -15.01 9.74 -2.67
C ASP A 36 -14.38 9.76 -1.26
N ASP A 37 -13.73 8.66 -0.86
CA ASP A 37 -13.09 8.54 0.45
C ASP A 37 -11.58 8.80 0.35
N GLU A 38 -11.15 9.98 0.76
CA GLU A 38 -9.74 10.39 0.70
C GLU A 38 -8.81 9.49 1.52
N PHE A 39 -9.29 8.96 2.66
CA PHE A 39 -8.52 8.06 3.51
C PHE A 39 -8.33 6.70 2.83
N VAL A 40 -9.39 6.13 2.27
CA VAL A 40 -9.31 4.89 1.50
C VAL A 40 -8.44 5.08 0.27
N GLN A 41 -8.58 6.19 -0.46
CA GLN A 41 -7.75 6.49 -1.63
C GLN A 41 -6.27 6.67 -1.28
N PHE A 42 -5.95 7.27 -0.14
CA PHE A 42 -4.59 7.38 0.35
C PHE A 42 -3.94 6.00 0.51
N HIS A 43 -4.61 5.09 1.22
CA HIS A 43 -4.11 3.73 1.42
C HIS A 43 -4.12 2.91 0.12
N ALA A 44 -5.12 3.10 -0.74
CA ALA A 44 -5.23 2.42 -2.04
C ALA A 44 -4.05 2.73 -2.97
N ARG A 45 -3.63 4.01 -3.07
CA ARG A 45 -2.48 4.39 -3.89
C ARG A 45 -1.16 3.85 -3.35
N GLN A 46 -0.97 3.82 -2.03
CA GLN A 46 0.21 3.17 -1.43
C GLN A 46 0.22 1.65 -1.71
N GLY A 47 -0.94 1.01 -1.57
CA GLY A 47 -1.17 -0.38 -1.91
C GLY A 47 -0.82 -0.70 -3.36
N LEU A 48 -1.24 0.16 -4.29
CA LEU A 48 -0.94 0.04 -5.72
C LEU A 48 0.57 0.09 -5.99
N VAL A 49 1.31 1.01 -5.34
CA VAL A 49 2.76 1.07 -5.49
C VAL A 49 3.44 -0.21 -4.97
N LEU A 50 3.01 -0.73 -3.82
CA LEU A 50 3.51 -1.99 -3.27
C LEU A 50 3.21 -3.18 -4.21
N TRP A 51 2.01 -3.22 -4.77
CA TRP A 51 1.62 -4.24 -5.73
C TRP A 51 2.45 -4.17 -7.02
N MET A 52 2.63 -2.96 -7.59
CA MET A 52 3.48 -2.76 -8.76
C MET A 52 4.93 -3.18 -8.51
N TRP A 53 5.49 -2.84 -7.34
CA TRP A 53 6.81 -3.32 -6.95
C TRP A 53 6.84 -4.86 -6.89
N GLY A 54 5.83 -5.49 -6.29
CA GLY A 54 5.71 -6.95 -6.27
C GLY A 54 5.73 -7.57 -7.67
N VAL A 55 4.96 -7.01 -8.61
CA VAL A 55 4.94 -7.45 -10.02
C VAL A 55 6.31 -7.28 -10.66
N LEU A 56 6.98 -6.14 -10.46
CA LEU A 56 8.33 -5.89 -10.98
C LEU A 56 9.36 -6.86 -10.39
N ALA A 57 9.24 -7.20 -9.12
CA ALA A 57 10.13 -8.15 -8.44
C ALA A 57 10.03 -9.57 -9.02
N ILE A 58 8.85 -9.99 -9.50
CA ILE A 58 8.67 -11.32 -10.13
C ILE A 58 9.58 -11.48 -11.35
N PHE A 59 9.78 -10.43 -12.15
CA PHE A 59 10.67 -10.47 -13.31
C PHE A 59 12.14 -10.72 -12.93
N ALA A 60 12.55 -10.44 -11.68
CA ALA A 60 13.89 -10.77 -11.22
C ALA A 60 14.15 -12.27 -11.21
N LEU A 61 13.12 -13.12 -11.08
CA LEU A 61 13.26 -14.57 -11.12
C LEU A 61 13.75 -15.10 -12.48
N SER A 62 13.67 -14.30 -13.55
CA SER A 62 14.25 -14.63 -14.85
C SER A 62 15.78 -14.58 -14.85
N LEU A 63 16.41 -13.93 -13.87
CA LEU A 63 17.86 -13.87 -13.73
C LEU A 63 18.38 -15.11 -12.95
N PRO A 64 19.23 -15.96 -13.55
CA PRO A 64 19.78 -17.13 -12.86
C PRO A 64 20.67 -16.71 -11.68
N GLY A 65 20.53 -17.42 -10.56
CA GLY A 65 21.28 -17.16 -9.33
C GLY A 65 20.74 -15.97 -8.53
N ILE A 66 21.17 -14.74 -8.87
CA ILE A 66 20.92 -13.53 -8.09
C ILE A 66 19.44 -13.12 -8.03
N GLY A 67 18.66 -13.50 -9.04
CA GLY A 67 17.24 -13.18 -9.16
C GLY A 67 16.40 -13.65 -7.96
N ARG A 68 16.69 -14.86 -7.46
CA ARG A 68 15.97 -15.44 -6.32
C ARG A 68 16.23 -14.68 -5.03
N TRP A 69 17.48 -14.27 -4.80
CA TRP A 69 17.84 -13.47 -3.63
C TRP A 69 17.18 -12.10 -3.66
N PHE A 70 17.21 -11.42 -4.81
CA PHE A 70 16.56 -10.13 -5.00
C PHE A 70 15.04 -10.21 -4.81
N PHE A 71 14.39 -11.24 -5.38
CA PHE A 71 12.95 -11.46 -5.20
C PHE A 71 12.60 -11.70 -3.73
N SER A 72 13.34 -12.59 -3.04
CA SER A 72 13.10 -12.90 -1.63
C SER A 72 13.20 -11.65 -0.76
N PHE A 73 14.29 -10.88 -0.94
CA PHE A 73 14.52 -9.62 -0.24
C PHE A 73 13.40 -8.60 -0.52
N SER A 74 13.05 -8.40 -1.79
CA SER A 74 11.96 -7.49 -2.18
C SER A 74 10.63 -7.90 -1.56
N SER A 75 10.32 -9.20 -1.54
CA SER A 75 9.07 -9.70 -0.95
C SER A 75 9.00 -9.43 0.56
N MET A 76 10.13 -9.58 1.27
CA MET A 76 10.19 -9.25 2.71
C MET A 76 9.97 -7.77 2.96
N VAL A 77 10.59 -6.90 2.17
CA VAL A 77 10.41 -5.44 2.29
C VAL A 77 8.96 -5.05 1.99
N ILE A 78 8.36 -5.58 0.92
CA ILE A 78 6.95 -5.34 0.59
C ILE A 78 6.03 -5.80 1.72
N MET A 79 6.26 -7.00 2.27
CA MET A 79 5.46 -7.53 3.37
C MET A 79 5.55 -6.65 4.62
N LEU A 80 6.74 -6.17 4.96
CA LEU A 80 6.96 -5.26 6.09
C LEU A 80 6.23 -3.93 5.89
N LEU A 81 6.35 -3.34 4.69
CA LEU A 81 5.69 -2.07 4.37
C LEU A 81 4.16 -2.22 4.31
N SER A 82 3.64 -3.34 3.79
CA SER A 82 2.22 -3.68 3.86
C SER A 82 1.74 -3.79 5.31
N ALA A 83 2.51 -4.45 6.19
CA ALA A 83 2.15 -4.57 7.60
C ALA A 83 2.11 -3.20 8.31
N ILE A 84 3.10 -2.33 8.06
CA ILE A 84 3.10 -0.95 8.56
C ILE A 84 1.90 -0.16 8.03
N GLY A 85 1.56 -0.36 6.75
CA GLY A 85 0.36 0.18 6.13
C GLY A 85 -0.92 -0.25 6.85
N LEU A 86 -1.10 -1.55 7.09
CA LEU A 86 -2.22 -2.09 7.86
C LEU A 86 -2.30 -1.49 9.27
N ILE A 87 -1.16 -1.40 9.97
CA ILE A 87 -1.11 -0.79 11.31
C ILE A 87 -1.57 0.67 11.25
N SER A 88 -1.17 1.42 10.22
CA SER A 88 -1.62 2.80 10.04
C SER A 88 -3.13 2.91 9.83
N VAL A 89 -3.75 1.95 9.11
CA VAL A 89 -5.21 1.86 8.97
C VAL A 89 -5.89 1.56 10.31
N LEU A 90 -5.33 0.62 11.09
CA LEU A 90 -5.86 0.27 12.41
C LEU A 90 -5.81 1.45 13.39
N LEU A 91 -4.77 2.30 13.26
CA LEU A 91 -4.61 3.52 14.04
C LEU A 91 -5.37 4.71 13.45
N GLU A 92 -6.08 4.53 12.33
CA GLU A 92 -6.81 5.57 11.61
C GLU A 92 -5.92 6.76 11.21
N LYS A 93 -4.68 6.45 10.82
CA LYS A 93 -3.67 7.43 10.41
C LYS A 93 -3.23 7.20 8.97
N ALA A 94 -3.19 8.27 8.19
CA ALA A 94 -2.62 8.28 6.85
C ALA A 94 -1.08 8.35 6.90
N TRP A 95 -0.43 7.27 7.37
CA TRP A 95 1.04 7.24 7.45
C TRP A 95 1.66 7.23 6.06
N ARG A 96 2.58 8.16 5.83
CA ARG A 96 3.33 8.25 4.59
C ARG A 96 4.47 7.24 4.65
N LEU A 97 4.34 6.13 3.92
CA LEU A 97 5.40 5.13 3.86
C LEU A 97 6.64 5.73 3.18
N PRO A 98 7.83 5.66 3.81
CA PRO A 98 9.06 6.16 3.21
C PRO A 98 9.35 5.41 1.92
N PHE A 99 10.02 6.07 0.97
CA PHE A 99 10.33 5.57 -0.39
C PHE A 99 9.12 5.37 -1.33
N ILE A 100 7.92 5.17 -0.80
CA ILE A 100 6.69 4.91 -1.59
C ILE A 100 5.82 6.16 -1.72
N TYR A 101 5.76 6.98 -0.68
CA TYR A 101 4.84 8.12 -0.63
C TYR A 101 4.98 9.09 -1.81
N GLY A 102 6.22 9.37 -2.25
CA GLY A 102 6.46 10.27 -3.38
C GLY A 102 5.87 9.79 -4.70
N LEU A 103 5.86 8.47 -4.94
CA LEU A 103 5.23 7.87 -6.12
C LEU A 103 3.71 7.73 -5.92
N ALA A 104 3.27 7.32 -4.74
CA ALA A 104 1.85 7.19 -4.40
C ALA A 104 1.10 8.53 -4.47
N ALA A 105 1.76 9.66 -4.19
CA ALA A 105 1.15 10.99 -4.28
C ALA A 105 0.99 11.51 -5.72
N ARG A 106 1.57 10.81 -6.72
CA ARG A 106 1.49 11.16 -8.15
C ARG A 106 0.49 10.29 -8.93
N LEU A 107 -0.03 9.25 -8.29
CA LEU A 107 -1.09 8.37 -8.81
C LEU A 107 -2.46 8.89 -8.35
#